data_AF-A0A2P8W2V8-F1
#
_entry.id   AF-A0A2P8W2V8-F1
#
_cell.length_a   1.000
_cell.length_b   1.000
_cell.length_c   1.000
_cell.angle_alpha   90.00
_cell.angle_beta   90.00
_cell.angle_gamma   90.00
#
_symmetry.space_group_name_H-M   'P 1'
#
loop_
_entity.id
_entity.type
_entity.pdbx_description
1 polymer ?
#
loop_
_entity_poly.entity_id
_entity_poly.type
_entity_poly.pdbx_seq_one_letter_code
_entity_poly.pdbx_strand_id
1 'polypeptide(L)'
;MSDSHNHGPDVGLPSASLALGLASSGDLTPADCGDEILLELRGISKQFGDQRVLDNVDLTLHRGEAVAIIGPSGTGKSTILRIIAGLLSPDEGEIYVQGHRREGLIEDSPDPVGIGMVFQQAALFDSLTVEENVGFLLYQHSKLPAHQIHQIVDDVLDMVGLPGTGKSYPAELSGGMRKRVSFARAIVSNPENPQDRPALLLYDEPTAGLDPIASTVIEDLIRSIKGNNGCSSYLIVTHQDSTIRRTADRVIFLHQGKIQWQGPVTAVDDTDNPFVRQFFSGRIEGPIQLVQ
;
A
#
# COMPACT_ATOMS: atom_id res chain seq x y z
N MET A 1 26.60 32.32 -29.15
CA MET A 1 27.16 30.99 -29.44
C MET A 1 28.09 30.71 -28.28
N SER A 2 27.83 29.83 -27.33
CA SER A 2 27.03 28.61 -27.26
C SER A 2 26.99 28.23 -25.77
N ASP A 3 25.82 27.97 -25.20
CA ASP A 3 25.73 27.36 -23.85
C ASP A 3 24.95 26.05 -23.95
N SER A 4 25.73 24.99 -23.80
CA SER A 4 25.34 23.59 -23.73
C SER A 4 24.51 23.31 -22.48
N HIS A 5 23.24 22.92 -22.68
CA HIS A 5 22.43 22.30 -21.65
C HIS A 5 22.93 20.88 -21.36
N ASN A 6 23.50 20.71 -20.16
CA ASN A 6 23.90 19.42 -19.62
C ASN A 6 22.64 18.70 -19.08
N HIS A 7 22.13 17.71 -19.82
CA HIS A 7 21.17 16.74 -19.28
C HIS A 7 21.89 15.84 -18.29
N GLY A 8 21.43 15.84 -17.03
CA GLY A 8 21.86 14.86 -16.03
C GLY A 8 21.50 13.43 -16.47
N PRO A 9 22.20 12.41 -15.95
CA PRO A 9 22.02 11.04 -16.40
C PRO A 9 20.63 10.54 -15.96
N ASP A 10 19.89 10.05 -16.94
CA ASP A 10 18.67 9.28 -16.76
C ASP A 10 19.04 7.97 -16.06
N VAL A 11 18.61 7.80 -14.80
CA VAL A 11 18.89 6.59 -14.01
C VAL A 11 17.90 5.52 -14.45
N GLY A 12 18.20 4.88 -15.58
CA GLY A 12 17.45 3.72 -16.06
C GLY A 12 17.62 2.55 -15.09
N LEU A 13 16.54 2.18 -14.40
CA LEU A 13 16.45 0.95 -13.62
C LEU A 13 16.49 -0.27 -14.56
N PRO A 14 17.28 -1.33 -14.27
CA PRO A 14 17.33 -2.53 -15.09
C PRO A 14 16.03 -3.36 -15.02
N SER A 15 15.79 -4.18 -16.05
CA SER A 15 14.53 -4.87 -16.35
C SER A 15 14.11 -5.90 -15.29
N ALA A 16 13.10 -5.54 -14.50
CA ALA A 16 12.46 -6.32 -13.42
C ALA A 16 11.59 -7.53 -13.88
N SER A 17 11.92 -8.19 -14.99
CA SER A 17 10.98 -9.08 -15.68
C SER A 17 10.68 -10.39 -14.92
N LEU A 18 11.63 -10.90 -14.14
CA LEU A 18 11.49 -12.17 -13.41
C LEU A 18 10.80 -12.00 -12.06
N ALA A 19 11.17 -10.97 -11.28
CA ALA A 19 10.55 -10.65 -9.98
C ALA A 19 9.04 -10.33 -10.06
N LEU A 20 8.59 -9.77 -11.20
CA LEU A 20 7.20 -9.38 -11.42
C LEU A 20 6.36 -10.43 -12.16
N GLY A 21 6.95 -11.58 -12.53
CA GLY A 21 6.28 -12.63 -13.27
C GLY A 21 5.66 -12.16 -14.59
N LEU A 22 6.33 -11.26 -15.33
CA LEU A 22 5.82 -10.71 -16.58
C LEU A 22 5.76 -11.81 -17.67
N ALA A 23 4.66 -12.55 -17.73
CA ALA A 23 4.29 -13.35 -18.89
C ALA A 23 3.56 -12.46 -19.91
N SER A 24 3.87 -12.64 -21.20
CA SER A 24 3.32 -11.87 -22.33
C SER A 24 1.86 -12.25 -22.66
N SER A 25 0.93 -12.01 -21.74
CA SER A 25 -0.50 -12.21 -21.99
C SER A 25 -1.24 -10.88 -21.95
N GLY A 26 -1.43 -10.29 -23.14
CA GLY A 26 -2.38 -9.21 -23.44
C GLY A 26 -2.36 -8.04 -22.47
N ASP A 27 -1.44 -7.09 -22.69
CA ASP A 27 -1.29 -5.87 -21.88
C ASP A 27 -2.63 -5.13 -21.76
N LEU A 28 -3.29 -5.29 -20.61
CA LEU A 28 -4.35 -4.38 -20.17
C LEU A 28 -3.71 -3.01 -20.02
N THR A 29 -4.18 -2.05 -20.81
CA THR A 29 -3.75 -0.67 -20.65
C THR A 29 -4.39 -0.07 -19.39
N PRO A 30 -3.82 0.97 -18.76
CA PRO A 30 -4.45 1.66 -17.64
C PRO A 30 -5.89 2.13 -17.93
N ALA A 31 -6.24 2.31 -19.22
CA ALA A 31 -7.58 2.65 -19.68
C ALA A 31 -8.58 1.47 -19.63
N ASP A 32 -8.13 0.23 -19.70
CA ASP A 32 -8.99 -0.97 -19.69
C ASP A 32 -9.43 -1.37 -18.27
N CYS A 33 -8.74 -0.88 -17.24
CA CYS A 33 -8.96 -1.26 -15.84
C CYS A 33 -9.95 -0.33 -15.08
N GLY A 34 -10.30 0.83 -15.64
CA GLY A 34 -10.93 1.94 -14.91
C GLY A 34 -12.33 1.72 -14.32
N ASP A 35 -13.09 0.72 -14.80
CA ASP A 35 -14.49 0.51 -14.38
C ASP A 35 -14.71 -0.76 -13.52
N GLU A 36 -13.72 -1.66 -13.41
CA GLU A 36 -13.86 -2.88 -12.61
C GLU A 36 -13.69 -2.57 -11.11
N ILE A 37 -14.70 -2.94 -10.31
CA ILE A 37 -14.61 -2.85 -8.85
C ILE A 37 -13.74 -4.00 -8.33
N LEU A 38 -12.56 -3.65 -7.79
CA LEU A 38 -11.64 -4.61 -7.20
C LEU A 38 -12.03 -4.96 -5.76
N LEU A 39 -12.44 -3.96 -4.98
CA LEU A 39 -12.83 -4.10 -3.57
C LEU A 39 -14.05 -3.23 -3.29
N GLU A 40 -15.00 -3.77 -2.54
CA GLU A 40 -16.17 -3.07 -2.05
C GLU A 40 -16.45 -3.42 -0.59
N LEU A 41 -16.49 -2.39 0.26
CA LEU A 41 -16.94 -2.44 1.64
C LEU A 41 -18.36 -1.90 1.69
N ARG A 42 -19.29 -2.66 2.28
CA ARG A 42 -20.69 -2.27 2.45
C ARG A 42 -21.04 -2.24 3.94
N GLY A 43 -21.32 -1.06 4.47
CA GLY A 43 -21.79 -0.85 5.83
C GLY A 43 -20.84 -1.39 6.91
N ILE A 44 -19.52 -1.25 6.74
CA ILE A 44 -18.55 -1.81 7.68
C ILE A 44 -18.59 -1.07 9.02
N SER A 45 -18.88 -1.80 10.09
CA SER A 45 -18.79 -1.32 11.47
C SER A 45 -17.76 -2.13 12.27
N LYS A 46 -17.04 -1.46 13.16
CA LYS A 46 -16.10 -2.10 14.09
C LYS A 46 -16.07 -1.38 15.43
N GLN A 47 -16.15 -2.14 16.51
CA GLN A 47 -16.15 -1.69 17.89
C GLN A 47 -15.11 -2.46 18.72
N PHE A 48 -14.42 -1.74 19.60
CA PHE A 48 -13.51 -2.30 20.60
C PHE A 48 -13.97 -1.83 21.98
N GLY A 49 -14.46 -2.75 22.81
CA GLY A 49 -15.12 -2.38 24.06
C GLY A 49 -16.29 -1.44 23.80
N ASP A 50 -16.30 -0.26 24.41
CA ASP A 50 -17.35 0.74 24.22
C ASP A 50 -17.06 1.72 23.08
N GLN A 51 -15.88 1.62 22.44
CA GLN A 51 -15.45 2.55 21.40
C GLN A 51 -15.77 2.00 20.00
N ARG A 52 -16.75 2.62 19.33
CA ARG A 52 -16.99 2.39 17.90
C ARG A 52 -15.94 3.12 17.06
N VAL A 53 -15.10 2.34 16.37
CA VAL A 53 -13.97 2.82 15.57
C VAL A 53 -14.33 2.96 14.09
N LEU A 54 -15.25 2.13 13.58
CA LEU A 54 -15.87 2.27 12.26
C LEU A 54 -17.39 2.16 12.44
N ASP A 55 -18.16 3.00 11.74
CA ASP A 55 -19.61 3.10 11.86
C ASP A 55 -20.26 3.21 10.47
N ASN A 56 -20.72 2.06 9.95
CA ASN A 56 -21.38 1.93 8.65
C ASN A 56 -20.57 2.58 7.50
N VAL A 57 -19.33 2.15 7.33
CA VAL A 57 -18.41 2.65 6.30
C VAL A 57 -18.61 1.92 4.98
N ASP A 58 -18.92 2.69 3.93
CA ASP A 58 -18.97 2.22 2.55
C ASP A 58 -17.72 2.69 1.79
N LEU A 59 -17.00 1.77 1.13
CA LEU A 59 -15.79 2.11 0.38
C LEU A 59 -15.68 1.22 -0.85
N THR A 60 -15.57 1.83 -2.02
CA THR A 60 -15.26 1.14 -3.27
C THR A 60 -13.83 1.47 -3.68
N LEU A 61 -13.11 0.52 -4.25
CA LEU A 61 -11.82 0.70 -4.90
C LEU A 61 -11.88 0.07 -6.29
N HIS A 62 -11.56 0.86 -7.30
CA HIS A 62 -11.50 0.38 -8.68
C HIS A 62 -10.11 -0.17 -9.01
N ARG A 63 -10.05 -1.08 -9.99
CA ARG A 63 -8.77 -1.62 -10.45
C ARG A 63 -7.90 -0.50 -11.04
N GLY A 64 -6.63 -0.46 -10.67
CA GLY A 64 -5.67 0.59 -11.05
C GLY A 64 -5.77 1.88 -10.23
N GLU A 65 -6.73 1.97 -9.30
CA GLU A 65 -6.94 3.16 -8.48
C GLU A 65 -5.95 3.21 -7.29
N ALA A 66 -5.41 4.41 -7.04
CA ALA A 66 -4.65 4.73 -5.84
C ALA A 66 -5.49 5.60 -4.91
N VAL A 67 -5.82 5.09 -3.71
CA VAL A 67 -6.72 5.79 -2.78
C VAL A 67 -6.01 6.05 -1.45
N ALA A 68 -5.96 7.31 -1.04
CA ALA A 68 -5.48 7.69 0.29
C ALA A 68 -6.63 7.75 1.30
N ILE A 69 -6.49 7.06 2.44
CA ILE A 69 -7.37 7.19 3.61
C ILE A 69 -6.67 8.09 4.62
N ILE A 70 -7.25 9.26 4.86
CA ILE A 70 -6.66 10.32 5.70
C ILE A 70 -7.60 10.65 6.86
N GLY A 71 -7.06 11.34 7.86
CA GLY A 71 -7.82 11.80 9.01
C GLY A 71 -6.98 11.75 10.28
N PRO A 72 -7.49 12.32 11.39
CA PRO A 72 -6.78 12.35 12.68
C PRO A 72 -6.35 10.96 13.17
N SER A 73 -5.36 10.91 14.06
CA SER A 73 -4.97 9.66 14.74
C SER A 73 -6.15 9.04 15.50
N GLY A 74 -6.20 7.71 15.56
CA GLY A 74 -7.25 6.99 16.31
C GLY A 74 -8.63 6.92 15.63
N THR A 75 -8.77 7.38 14.38
CA THR A 75 -10.05 7.39 13.64
C THR A 75 -10.42 6.07 12.96
N GLY A 76 -9.59 5.03 13.09
CA GLY A 76 -9.86 3.71 12.49
C GLY A 76 -9.18 3.43 11.15
N LYS A 77 -8.28 4.30 10.67
CA LYS A 77 -7.58 4.14 9.39
C LYS A 77 -6.80 2.81 9.27
N SER A 78 -5.98 2.46 10.26
CA SER A 78 -5.26 1.17 10.25
C SER A 78 -6.22 -0.02 10.47
N THR A 79 -7.33 0.20 11.17
CA THR A 79 -8.37 -0.82 11.39
C THR A 79 -9.05 -1.21 10.08
N ILE A 80 -9.43 -0.24 9.25
CA ILE A 80 -10.05 -0.52 7.95
C ILE A 80 -9.09 -1.27 7.03
N LEU A 81 -7.78 -0.96 7.03
CA LEU A 81 -6.80 -1.75 6.27
C LEU A 81 -6.71 -3.20 6.77
N ARG A 82 -6.68 -3.43 8.09
CA ARG A 82 -6.64 -4.80 8.66
C ARG A 82 -7.89 -5.60 8.33
N ILE A 83 -9.04 -4.94 8.26
CA ILE A 83 -10.30 -5.57 7.81
C ILE A 83 -10.21 -5.97 6.34
N ILE A 84 -9.72 -5.07 5.48
CA ILE A 84 -9.52 -5.36 4.05
C ILE A 84 -8.47 -6.46 3.84
N ALA A 85 -7.43 -6.52 4.66
CA ALA A 85 -6.42 -7.58 4.63
C ALA A 85 -6.93 -8.93 5.17
N GLY A 86 -8.15 -9.00 5.71
CA GLY A 86 -8.67 -10.20 6.35
C GLY A 86 -7.96 -10.58 7.65
N LEU A 87 -7.24 -9.63 8.28
CA LEU A 87 -6.57 -9.80 9.57
C LEU A 87 -7.47 -9.48 10.76
N LEU A 88 -8.64 -8.89 10.49
CA LEU A 88 -9.63 -8.52 11.49
C LEU A 88 -11.03 -8.61 10.87
N SER A 89 -11.96 -9.32 11.52
CA SER A 89 -13.35 -9.34 11.05
C SER A 89 -14.08 -8.05 11.44
N PRO A 90 -14.93 -7.49 10.56
CA PRO A 90 -15.87 -6.44 10.95
C PRO A 90 -16.94 -7.02 11.90
N ASP A 91 -17.59 -6.18 12.68
CA ASP A 91 -18.71 -6.62 13.53
C ASP A 91 -20.04 -6.61 12.75
N GLU A 92 -20.16 -5.68 11.79
CA GLU A 92 -21.28 -5.57 10.86
C GLU A 92 -20.77 -5.20 9.46
N GLY A 93 -21.56 -5.49 8.45
CA GLY A 93 -21.26 -5.16 7.05
C GLY A 93 -20.65 -6.32 6.27
N GLU A 94 -20.29 -6.05 5.02
CA GLU A 94 -19.83 -7.05 4.06
C GLU A 94 -18.64 -6.55 3.26
N ILE A 95 -17.74 -7.47 2.92
CA ILE A 95 -16.55 -7.21 2.10
C ILE A 95 -16.69 -8.02 0.83
N TYR A 96 -16.55 -7.36 -0.32
CA TYR A 96 -16.53 -8.01 -1.64
C TYR A 96 -15.19 -7.74 -2.31
N VAL A 97 -14.60 -8.78 -2.89
CA VAL A 97 -13.34 -8.72 -3.63
C VAL A 97 -13.60 -9.31 -5.02
N GLN A 98 -13.40 -8.51 -6.07
CA GLN A 98 -13.80 -8.85 -7.44
C GLN A 98 -15.23 -9.41 -7.52
N GLY A 99 -16.16 -8.76 -6.80
CA GLY A 99 -17.58 -9.15 -6.74
C GLY A 99 -17.89 -10.40 -5.90
N HIS A 100 -16.89 -11.09 -5.35
CA HIS A 100 -17.09 -12.24 -4.47
C HIS A 100 -17.10 -11.79 -3.02
N ARG A 101 -18.14 -12.16 -2.27
CA ARG A 101 -18.21 -11.86 -0.83
C ARG A 101 -17.13 -12.66 -0.10
N ARG A 102 -16.28 -11.99 0.67
CA ARG A 102 -15.34 -12.65 1.57
C ARG A 102 -16.06 -13.07 2.86
N GLU A 103 -15.89 -14.32 3.25
CA GLU A 103 -16.36 -14.84 4.52
C GLU A 103 -15.20 -14.90 5.52
N GLY A 104 -15.40 -14.36 6.73
CA GLY A 104 -14.42 -14.49 7.82
C GLY A 104 -13.09 -13.78 7.58
N LEU A 105 -12.04 -14.37 8.14
CA LEU A 105 -10.65 -13.94 8.03
C LEU A 105 -10.01 -14.51 6.76
N ILE A 106 -8.81 -14.02 6.41
CA ILE A 106 -8.06 -14.52 5.23
C ILE A 106 -7.69 -16.02 5.33
N GLU A 107 -7.64 -16.57 6.54
CA GLU A 107 -7.37 -17.99 6.76
C GLU A 107 -8.61 -18.89 6.51
N ASP A 108 -9.81 -18.29 6.55
CA ASP A 108 -11.08 -19.03 6.47
C ASP A 108 -11.52 -19.34 5.03
N SER A 109 -10.95 -18.65 4.04
CA SER A 109 -11.26 -18.81 2.62
C SER A 109 -10.05 -18.47 1.76
N PRO A 110 -9.78 -19.23 0.67
CA PRO A 110 -8.86 -18.75 -0.35
C PRO A 110 -9.42 -17.45 -0.93
N ASP A 111 -8.77 -16.34 -0.62
CA ASP A 111 -9.13 -15.04 -1.18
C ASP A 111 -8.90 -15.14 -2.71
N PRO A 112 -9.87 -14.76 -3.55
CA PRO A 112 -9.70 -14.84 -5.01
C PRO A 112 -8.59 -13.91 -5.53
N VAL A 113 -8.10 -13.02 -4.66
CA VAL A 113 -7.10 -11.99 -4.96
C VAL A 113 -6.03 -11.97 -3.88
N GLY A 114 -4.77 -11.98 -4.29
CA GLY A 114 -3.66 -11.70 -3.38
C GLY A 114 -3.72 -10.27 -2.86
N ILE A 115 -3.67 -10.10 -1.53
CA ILE A 115 -3.57 -8.80 -0.86
C ILE A 115 -2.24 -8.71 -0.12
N GLY A 116 -1.40 -7.76 -0.52
CA GLY A 116 -0.17 -7.45 0.19
C GLY A 116 -0.38 -6.31 1.18
N MET A 117 0.23 -6.38 2.36
CA MET A 117 0.18 -5.32 3.36
C MET A 117 1.57 -4.89 3.80
N VAL A 118 1.82 -3.58 3.79
CA VAL A 118 2.98 -2.94 4.39
C VAL A 118 2.54 -2.25 5.68
N PHE A 119 3.08 -2.72 6.81
CA PHE A 119 2.78 -2.20 8.13
C PHE A 119 3.60 -0.94 8.47
N GLN A 120 3.06 -0.09 9.35
CA GLN A 120 3.71 1.14 9.81
C GLN A 120 5.09 0.90 10.43
N GLN A 121 5.16 -0.08 11.33
CA GLN A 121 6.43 -0.66 11.74
C GLN A 121 6.72 -1.76 10.73
N ALA A 122 7.91 -1.74 10.10
CA ALA A 122 8.28 -2.67 9.02
C ALA A 122 7.98 -4.15 9.32
N ALA A 123 7.86 -4.51 10.61
CA ALA A 123 7.41 -5.82 11.09
C ALA A 123 8.23 -6.95 10.45
N LEU A 124 9.53 -6.70 10.33
CA LEU A 124 10.50 -7.70 9.89
C LEU A 124 10.73 -8.69 11.02
N PHE A 125 11.01 -9.94 10.66
CA PHE A 125 11.48 -10.94 11.60
C PHE A 125 12.93 -10.62 11.95
N ASP A 126 13.18 -10.16 13.18
CA ASP A 126 14.50 -9.72 13.63
C ASP A 126 15.55 -10.84 13.63
N SER A 127 15.10 -12.10 13.75
CA SER A 127 15.95 -13.29 13.72
C SER A 127 16.30 -13.77 12.31
N LEU A 128 15.71 -13.16 11.28
CA LEU A 128 15.93 -13.52 9.88
C LEU A 128 16.73 -12.43 9.18
N THR A 129 17.54 -12.83 8.22
CA THR A 129 18.21 -11.91 7.29
C THR A 129 17.19 -11.17 6.41
N VAL A 130 17.64 -10.13 5.72
CA VAL A 130 16.83 -9.42 4.72
C VAL A 130 16.32 -10.39 3.65
N GLU A 131 17.18 -11.29 3.19
CA GLU A 131 16.82 -12.28 2.18
C GLU A 131 15.71 -13.20 2.67
N GLU A 132 15.85 -13.74 3.87
CA GLU A 132 14.86 -14.64 4.47
C GLU A 132 13.55 -13.90 4.79
N ASN A 133 13.61 -12.61 5.14
CA ASN A 133 12.44 -11.78 5.33
C ASN A 133 11.66 -11.59 4.02
N VAL A 134 12.35 -11.21 2.93
CA VAL A 134 11.72 -10.98 1.62
C VAL A 134 11.25 -12.30 1.02
N GLY A 135 12.08 -13.35 1.05
CA GLY A 135 11.78 -14.66 0.48
C GLY A 135 10.88 -15.53 1.34
N PHE A 136 10.44 -15.08 2.53
CA PHE A 136 9.77 -15.92 3.54
C PHE A 136 8.63 -16.78 2.96
N LEU A 137 7.69 -16.15 2.24
CA LEU A 137 6.56 -16.86 1.65
C LEU A 137 6.97 -17.81 0.51
N LEU A 138 8.00 -17.44 -0.27
CA LEU A 138 8.55 -18.33 -1.30
C LEU A 138 9.17 -19.57 -0.68
N TYR A 139 9.95 -19.42 0.39
CA TYR A 139 10.54 -20.55 1.11
C TYR A 139 9.48 -21.46 1.73
N GLN A 140 8.36 -20.91 2.18
CA GLN A 140 7.33 -21.67 2.88
C GLN A 140 6.31 -22.34 1.95
N HIS A 141 5.96 -21.69 0.83
CA HIS A 141 4.81 -22.09 0.00
C HIS A 141 5.14 -22.42 -1.46
N SER A 142 6.33 -22.05 -1.96
CA SER A 142 6.74 -22.41 -3.33
C SER A 142 7.45 -23.76 -3.38
N LYS A 143 7.61 -24.31 -4.59
CA LYS A 143 8.47 -25.49 -4.86
C LYS A 143 9.81 -25.10 -5.48
N LEU A 144 10.12 -23.81 -5.47
CA LEU A 144 11.32 -23.28 -6.10
C LEU A 144 12.57 -23.75 -5.35
N PRO A 145 13.65 -24.09 -6.05
CA PRO A 145 14.94 -24.34 -5.43
C PRO A 145 15.51 -23.04 -4.84
N ALA A 146 16.26 -23.15 -3.74
CA ALA A 146 16.77 -21.99 -2.99
C ALA A 146 17.54 -20.97 -3.85
N HIS A 147 18.29 -21.41 -4.86
CA HIS A 147 19.02 -20.50 -5.76
C HIS A 147 18.09 -19.62 -6.61
N GLN A 148 16.89 -20.11 -6.96
CA GLN A 148 15.89 -19.32 -7.68
C GLN A 148 15.22 -18.31 -6.74
N ILE A 149 14.91 -18.73 -5.50
CA ILE A 149 14.39 -17.82 -4.48
C ILE A 149 15.38 -16.69 -4.22
N HIS A 150 16.67 -17.01 -4.07
CA HIS A 150 17.74 -16.03 -3.93
C HIS A 150 17.75 -15.01 -5.07
N GLN A 151 17.69 -15.47 -6.32
CA GLN A 151 17.65 -14.57 -7.48
C GLN A 151 16.41 -13.68 -7.49
N ILE A 152 15.23 -14.22 -7.18
CA ILE A 152 13.99 -13.44 -7.10
C ILE A 152 14.11 -12.36 -6.02
N VAL A 153 14.65 -12.73 -4.86
CA VAL A 153 14.86 -11.79 -3.76
C VAL A 153 15.83 -10.69 -4.14
N ASP A 154 16.96 -11.02 -4.77
CA ASP A 154 17.94 -10.04 -5.24
C ASP A 154 17.31 -9.07 -6.26
N ASP A 155 16.55 -9.57 -7.23
CA ASP A 155 15.84 -8.75 -8.22
C ASP A 155 14.85 -7.77 -7.54
N VAL A 156 14.13 -8.22 -6.50
CA VAL A 156 13.21 -7.37 -5.73
C VAL A 156 13.97 -6.37 -4.86
N LEU A 157 15.10 -6.76 -4.26
CA LEU A 157 15.96 -5.86 -3.49
C LEU A 157 16.54 -4.75 -4.37
N ASP A 158 16.92 -5.06 -5.60
CA ASP A 158 17.35 -4.08 -6.60
C ASP A 158 16.22 -3.10 -6.94
N MET A 159 15.00 -3.60 -7.13
CA MET A 159 13.82 -2.77 -7.41
C MET A 159 13.53 -1.77 -6.30
N VAL A 160 13.70 -2.17 -5.02
CA VAL A 160 13.53 -1.27 -3.88
C VAL A 160 14.81 -0.46 -3.55
N GLY A 161 15.85 -0.54 -4.38
CA GLY A 161 17.09 0.22 -4.23
C GLY A 161 17.93 -0.21 -3.03
N LEU A 162 17.99 -1.52 -2.77
CA LEU A 162 18.78 -2.17 -1.72
C LEU A 162 19.68 -3.32 -2.24
N PRO A 163 20.44 -3.13 -3.35
CA PRO A 163 21.30 -4.17 -3.92
C PRO A 163 22.30 -4.69 -2.88
N GLY A 164 22.51 -6.01 -2.85
CA GLY A 164 23.54 -6.65 -2.02
C GLY A 164 23.28 -6.61 -0.51
N THR A 165 22.08 -6.22 -0.07
CA THR A 165 21.72 -6.16 1.36
C THR A 165 21.13 -7.46 1.92
N GLY A 166 20.95 -8.50 1.09
CA GLY A 166 20.25 -9.73 1.46
C GLY A 166 20.78 -10.42 2.72
N LYS A 167 22.10 -10.34 2.96
CA LYS A 167 22.76 -10.97 4.12
C LYS A 167 22.68 -10.17 5.42
N SER A 168 22.26 -8.92 5.37
CA SER A 168 22.13 -8.10 6.57
C SER A 168 20.93 -8.52 7.42
N TYR A 169 20.98 -8.24 8.71
CA TYR A 169 19.85 -8.37 9.63
C TYR A 169 19.11 -7.03 9.78
N PRO A 170 17.81 -7.02 10.13
CA PRO A 170 17.01 -5.80 10.32
C PRO A 170 17.63 -4.76 11.27
N ALA A 171 18.38 -5.23 12.28
CA ALA A 171 19.08 -4.38 13.24
C ALA A 171 20.24 -3.56 12.62
N GLU A 172 20.79 -4.02 11.50
CA GLU A 172 21.91 -3.36 10.79
C GLU A 172 21.43 -2.28 9.81
N LEU A 173 20.12 -2.18 9.59
CA LEU A 173 19.52 -1.30 8.60
C LEU A 173 19.11 0.05 9.20
N SER A 174 19.10 1.10 8.37
CA SER A 174 18.44 2.36 8.74
C SER A 174 16.91 2.20 8.74
N GLY A 175 16.18 3.13 9.36
CA GLY A 175 14.70 3.10 9.37
C GLY A 175 14.09 3.07 7.97
N GLY A 176 14.62 3.89 7.05
CA GLY A 176 14.19 3.90 5.65
C GLY A 176 14.57 2.62 4.88
N MET A 177 15.70 1.98 5.21
CA MET A 177 16.05 0.67 4.64
C MET A 177 15.10 -0.42 5.12
N ARG A 178 14.80 -0.51 6.42
CA ARG A 178 13.82 -1.49 6.94
C ARG A 178 12.46 -1.36 6.26
N LYS A 179 11.99 -0.13 6.02
CA LYS A 179 10.75 0.11 5.28
C LYS A 179 10.84 -0.40 3.83
N ARG A 180 11.93 -0.13 3.11
CA ARG A 180 12.10 -0.66 1.75
C ARG A 180 12.16 -2.19 1.72
N VAL A 181 12.73 -2.84 2.73
CA VAL A 181 12.67 -4.31 2.89
C VAL A 181 11.23 -4.79 3.13
N SER A 182 10.43 -4.09 3.94
CA SER A 182 9.02 -4.49 4.12
C SER A 182 8.18 -4.32 2.85
N PHE A 183 8.52 -3.35 2.01
CA PHE A 183 7.94 -3.19 0.67
C PHE A 183 8.34 -4.37 -0.23
N ALA A 184 9.62 -4.72 -0.28
CA ALA A 184 10.13 -5.88 -1.02
C ALA A 184 9.36 -7.16 -0.64
N ARG A 185 9.20 -7.42 0.67
CA ARG A 185 8.43 -8.57 1.17
C ARG A 185 6.95 -8.53 0.77
N ALA A 186 6.34 -7.35 0.62
CA ALA A 186 4.93 -7.23 0.25
C ALA A 186 4.67 -7.39 -1.26
N ILE A 187 5.68 -7.19 -2.11
CA ILE A 187 5.54 -7.26 -3.57
C ILE A 187 6.20 -8.50 -4.19
N VAL A 188 7.06 -9.19 -3.45
CA VAL A 188 7.66 -10.45 -3.89
C VAL A 188 6.56 -11.42 -4.31
N SER A 189 6.74 -12.07 -5.45
CA SER A 189 5.73 -12.97 -6.00
C SER A 189 6.36 -14.27 -6.48
N ASN A 190 5.58 -15.35 -6.44
CA ASN A 190 6.01 -16.65 -6.91
C ASN A 190 5.81 -16.73 -8.43
N PRO A 191 6.87 -16.85 -9.25
CA PRO A 191 6.73 -16.96 -10.70
C PRO A 191 5.98 -18.23 -11.15
N GLU A 192 5.95 -19.31 -10.35
CA GLU A 192 5.20 -20.53 -10.67
C GLU A 192 3.69 -20.38 -10.48
N ASN A 193 3.24 -19.38 -9.73
CA ASN A 193 1.83 -19.09 -9.52
C ASN A 193 1.54 -17.59 -9.69
N PRO A 194 1.19 -17.16 -10.91
CA PRO A 194 0.87 -15.75 -11.19
C PRO A 194 -0.27 -15.18 -10.33
N GLN A 195 -1.11 -16.02 -9.73
CA GLN A 195 -2.18 -15.58 -8.81
C GLN A 195 -1.63 -15.15 -7.44
N ASP A 196 -0.41 -15.53 -7.07
CA ASP A 196 0.25 -15.11 -5.83
C ASP A 196 0.65 -13.63 -5.87
N ARG A 197 0.63 -13.00 -7.06
CA ARG A 197 0.91 -11.58 -7.19
C ARG A 197 -0.24 -10.76 -6.59
N PRO A 198 0.05 -9.82 -5.68
CA PRO A 198 -1.01 -9.05 -5.06
C PRO A 198 -1.65 -8.09 -6.07
N ALA A 199 -2.96 -8.21 -6.28
CA ALA A 199 -3.71 -7.24 -7.09
C ALA A 199 -4.03 -5.96 -6.29
N LEU A 200 -4.02 -6.06 -4.96
CA LEU A 200 -4.23 -4.97 -4.02
C LEU A 200 -3.08 -4.88 -3.02
N LEU A 201 -2.47 -3.69 -2.92
CA LEU A 201 -1.50 -3.36 -1.89
C LEU A 201 -2.12 -2.41 -0.85
N LEU A 202 -1.84 -2.66 0.42
CA LEU A 202 -2.30 -1.84 1.54
C LEU A 202 -1.08 -1.26 2.24
N TYR A 203 -1.01 0.06 2.36
CA TYR A 203 0.09 0.77 3.01
C TYR A 203 -0.41 1.46 4.28
N ASP A 204 0.08 1.05 5.44
CA ASP A 204 -0.24 1.70 6.72
C ASP A 204 0.90 2.65 7.12
N GLU A 205 0.74 3.95 6.89
CA GLU A 205 1.71 5.00 7.24
C GLU A 205 3.15 4.74 6.72
N PRO A 206 3.32 4.47 5.41
CA PRO A 206 4.58 4.00 4.85
C PRO A 206 5.73 5.02 4.96
N THR A 207 5.42 6.31 5.10
CA THR A 207 6.41 7.39 5.23
C THR A 207 6.57 7.91 6.66
N ALA A 208 5.81 7.40 7.64
CA ALA A 208 5.89 7.88 9.02
C ALA A 208 7.29 7.71 9.64
N GLY A 209 7.76 8.74 10.35
CA GLY A 209 9.07 8.73 11.03
C GLY A 209 10.28 8.82 10.10
N LEU A 210 10.09 9.08 8.81
CA LEU A 210 11.15 9.36 7.85
C LEU A 210 11.35 10.87 7.67
N ASP A 211 12.58 11.26 7.36
CA ASP A 211 12.86 12.61 6.87
C ASP A 211 12.29 12.81 5.44
N PRO A 212 12.14 14.06 4.96
CA PRO A 212 11.51 14.32 3.66
C PRO A 212 12.19 13.66 2.45
N ILE A 213 13.52 13.49 2.47
CA ILE A 213 14.25 12.85 1.38
C ILE A 213 13.93 11.35 1.38
N ALA A 214 14.02 10.70 2.55
CA ALA A 214 13.66 9.30 2.69
C ALA A 214 12.19 9.03 2.36
N SER A 215 11.25 9.91 2.75
CA SER A 215 9.85 9.83 2.34
C SER A 215 9.68 9.87 0.82
N THR A 216 10.39 10.78 0.15
CA THR A 216 10.35 10.90 -1.32
C THR A 216 10.77 9.60 -2.00
N VAL A 217 11.81 8.94 -1.51
CA VAL A 217 12.27 7.64 -2.03
C VAL A 217 11.18 6.56 -1.90
N ILE A 218 10.45 6.53 -0.79
CA ILE A 218 9.34 5.59 -0.59
C ILE A 218 8.16 5.93 -1.52
N GLU A 219 7.82 7.21 -1.68
CA GLU A 219 6.75 7.66 -2.56
C GLU A 219 7.05 7.32 -4.03
N ASP A 220 8.30 7.48 -4.46
CA ASP A 220 8.75 7.12 -5.81
C ASP A 220 8.65 5.61 -6.03
N LEU A 221 8.96 4.81 -5.00
CA LEU A 221 8.78 3.36 -5.03
C LEU A 221 7.30 2.96 -5.12
N ILE A 222 6.40 3.60 -4.36
CA ILE A 222 4.95 3.34 -4.46
C ILE A 222 4.46 3.62 -5.88
N ARG A 223 4.88 4.75 -6.48
CA ARG A 223 4.52 5.10 -7.85
C ARG A 223 5.06 4.12 -8.88
N SER A 224 6.32 3.69 -8.74
CA SER A 224 6.93 2.77 -9.69
C SER A 224 6.26 1.39 -9.65
N ILE A 225 5.90 0.91 -8.45
CA ILE A 225 5.15 -0.34 -8.28
C ILE A 225 3.78 -0.25 -8.97
N LYS A 226 3.07 0.89 -8.86
CA LYS A 226 1.80 1.10 -9.60
C LYS A 226 2.02 1.07 -11.11
N GLY A 227 3.00 1.84 -11.60
CA GLY A 227 3.23 2.08 -13.03
C GLY A 227 3.79 0.86 -13.79
N ASN A 228 4.73 0.13 -13.20
CA ASN A 228 5.37 -1.03 -13.84
C ASN A 228 4.42 -2.23 -13.97
N ASN A 229 3.31 -2.21 -13.22
CA ASN A 229 2.43 -3.35 -13.05
C ASN A 229 1.12 -3.24 -13.83
N GLY A 230 0.91 -2.14 -14.59
CA GLY A 230 -0.22 -1.92 -15.50
C GLY A 230 -1.56 -1.65 -14.80
N CYS A 231 -1.91 -2.42 -13.77
CA CYS A 231 -3.20 -2.35 -13.06
C CYS A 231 -3.10 -2.66 -11.55
N SER A 232 -1.95 -2.44 -10.91
CA SER A 232 -1.85 -2.54 -9.45
C SER A 232 -2.66 -1.43 -8.77
N SER A 233 -3.53 -1.81 -7.84
CA SER A 233 -4.36 -0.87 -7.07
C SER A 233 -3.87 -0.83 -5.64
N TYR A 234 -4.03 0.30 -4.96
CA TYR A 234 -3.66 0.36 -3.55
C TYR A 234 -4.49 1.32 -2.71
N LEU A 235 -4.54 1.00 -1.42
CA LEU A 235 -5.01 1.87 -0.37
C LEU A 235 -3.84 2.30 0.50
N ILE A 236 -3.68 3.59 0.73
CA ILE A 236 -2.63 4.14 1.59
C ILE A 236 -3.24 4.94 2.73
N VAL A 237 -2.96 4.53 3.96
CA VAL A 237 -3.22 5.33 5.15
C VAL A 237 -2.03 6.24 5.38
N THR A 238 -2.28 7.55 5.44
CA THR A 238 -1.23 8.52 5.72
C THR A 238 -1.82 9.82 6.26
N HIS A 239 -0.98 10.59 6.96
CA HIS A 239 -1.25 11.98 7.32
C HIS A 239 -0.25 12.96 6.69
N GLN A 240 0.65 12.50 5.82
CA GLN A 240 1.65 13.34 5.17
C GLN A 240 1.12 13.90 3.85
N ASP A 241 1.01 15.23 3.76
CA ASP A 241 0.52 15.93 2.56
C ASP A 241 1.33 15.58 1.30
N SER A 242 2.66 15.49 1.42
CA SER A 242 3.53 15.09 0.30
C SER A 242 3.15 13.73 -0.26
N THR A 243 2.95 12.75 0.63
CA THR A 243 2.61 11.38 0.25
C THR A 243 1.23 11.33 -0.40
N ILE A 244 0.24 12.03 0.17
CA ILE A 244 -1.11 12.11 -0.38
C ILE A 244 -1.06 12.63 -1.82
N ARG A 245 -0.43 13.79 -2.03
CA ARG A 245 -0.41 14.47 -3.34
C ARG A 245 0.43 13.77 -4.38
N ARG A 246 1.48 13.06 -3.97
CA ARG A 246 2.40 12.40 -4.90
C ARG A 246 1.95 11.01 -5.31
N THR A 247 1.06 10.37 -4.56
CA THR A 247 0.73 8.95 -4.77
C THR A 247 -0.74 8.71 -5.07
N ALA A 248 -1.67 9.42 -4.42
CA ALA A 248 -3.10 9.10 -4.53
C ALA A 248 -3.79 9.77 -5.73
N ASP A 249 -4.75 9.06 -6.33
CA ASP A 249 -5.71 9.59 -7.29
C ASP A 249 -6.95 10.16 -6.58
N ARG A 250 -7.41 9.45 -5.53
CA ARG A 250 -8.57 9.80 -4.71
C ARG A 250 -8.23 9.81 -3.23
N VAL A 251 -8.90 10.67 -2.48
CA VAL A 251 -8.74 10.81 -1.04
C VAL A 251 -10.08 10.51 -0.36
N ILE A 252 -10.02 9.79 0.75
CA ILE A 252 -11.12 9.48 1.66
C ILE A 252 -10.77 10.07 3.03
N PHE A 253 -11.61 10.96 3.55
CA PHE A 253 -11.46 11.55 4.86
C PHE A 253 -12.27 10.78 5.90
N LEU A 254 -11.60 10.03 6.78
CA LEU A 254 -12.19 9.26 7.85
C LEU A 254 -12.14 10.02 9.18
N HIS A 255 -13.30 10.22 9.80
CA HIS A 255 -13.39 10.83 11.13
C HIS A 255 -14.59 10.30 11.91
N GLN A 256 -14.36 9.96 13.18
CA GLN A 256 -15.36 9.37 14.08
C GLN A 256 -16.05 8.14 13.48
N GLY A 257 -15.26 7.26 12.86
CA GLY A 257 -15.74 6.03 12.23
C GLY A 257 -16.55 6.23 10.95
N LYS A 258 -16.66 7.46 10.42
CA LYS A 258 -17.42 7.76 9.20
C LYS A 258 -16.57 8.42 8.14
N ILE A 259 -16.90 8.17 6.88
CA ILE A 259 -16.36 8.93 5.76
C ILE A 259 -17.05 10.28 5.74
N GLN A 260 -16.30 11.34 6.06
CA GLN A 260 -16.80 12.73 6.05
C GLN A 260 -16.67 13.38 4.68
N TRP A 261 -15.78 12.85 3.85
CA TRP A 261 -15.53 13.36 2.51
C TRP A 261 -14.80 12.31 1.67
N GLN A 262 -15.09 12.29 0.37
CA GLN A 262 -14.31 11.57 -0.61
C GLN A 262 -14.27 12.35 -1.92
N GLY A 263 -13.14 12.33 -2.62
CA GLY A 263 -13.00 13.04 -3.89
C GLY A 263 -11.61 12.92 -4.48
N PRO A 264 -11.43 13.28 -5.76
CA PRO A 264 -10.11 13.24 -6.39
C PRO A 264 -9.13 14.11 -5.61
N VAL A 265 -7.85 13.73 -5.57
CA VAL A 265 -6.80 14.46 -4.86
C VAL A 265 -6.72 15.93 -5.32
N THR A 266 -7.04 16.19 -6.59
CA THR A 266 -7.06 17.52 -7.19
C THR A 266 -8.15 18.44 -6.61
N ALA A 267 -9.19 17.90 -5.98
CA ALA A 267 -10.27 18.67 -5.37
C ALA A 267 -10.01 19.02 -3.89
N VAL A 268 -8.89 18.56 -3.32
CA VAL A 268 -8.53 18.79 -1.90
C VAL A 268 -8.37 20.27 -1.59
N ASP A 269 -7.82 21.07 -2.51
CA ASP A 269 -7.58 22.50 -2.27
C ASP A 269 -8.84 23.35 -2.49
N ASP A 270 -9.76 22.88 -3.34
CA ASP A 270 -10.95 23.63 -3.75
C ASP A 270 -12.20 23.30 -2.93
N THR A 271 -12.19 22.21 -2.17
CA THR A 271 -13.36 21.78 -1.40
C THR A 271 -13.72 22.76 -0.27
N ASP A 272 -15.02 22.98 -0.06
CA ASP A 272 -15.58 23.70 1.10
C ASP A 272 -15.75 22.82 2.34
N ASN A 273 -15.41 21.52 2.26
CA ASN A 273 -15.58 20.60 3.39
C ASN A 273 -14.71 21.05 4.58
N PRO A 274 -15.32 21.32 5.76
CA PRO A 274 -14.61 21.92 6.89
C PRO A 274 -13.58 20.96 7.51
N PHE A 275 -13.79 19.64 7.46
CA PHE A 275 -12.83 18.66 7.96
C PHE A 275 -11.56 18.64 7.10
N VAL A 276 -11.73 18.60 5.77
CA VAL A 276 -10.61 18.60 4.82
C VAL A 276 -9.82 19.90 4.95
N ARG A 277 -10.50 21.05 4.94
CA ARG A 277 -9.84 22.36 5.11
C ARG A 277 -9.05 22.43 6.41
N GLN A 278 -9.65 22.01 7.53
CA GLN A 278 -8.95 22.06 8.82
C GLN A 278 -7.71 21.16 8.81
N PHE A 279 -7.81 19.94 8.28
CA PHE A 279 -6.71 18.98 8.23
C PHE A 279 -5.52 19.48 7.40
N PHE A 280 -5.75 19.94 6.17
CA PHE A 280 -4.67 20.38 5.28
C PHE A 280 -4.09 21.75 5.66
N SER A 281 -4.87 22.62 6.31
CA SER A 281 -4.36 23.92 6.79
C SER A 281 -3.71 23.86 8.17
N GLY A 282 -3.84 22.74 8.89
CA GLY A 282 -3.34 22.61 10.27
C GLY A 282 -4.02 23.56 11.26
N ARG A 283 -5.23 24.04 10.95
CA ARG A 283 -5.98 24.96 11.83
C ARG A 283 -6.45 24.22 13.08
N ILE A 284 -6.28 24.87 14.23
CA ILE A 284 -6.75 24.36 15.52
C ILE A 284 -8.26 24.55 15.72
N GLU A 285 -8.86 25.49 14.99
CA GLU A 285 -10.30 25.75 15.00
C GLU A 285 -10.99 25.00 13.87
N GLY A 286 -12.06 24.28 14.20
CA GLY A 286 -12.90 23.57 13.24
C GLY A 286 -13.62 22.37 13.86
N PRO A 287 -14.25 21.52 13.03
CA PRO A 287 -15.02 20.38 13.51
C PRO A 287 -14.15 19.24 14.08
N ILE A 288 -12.87 19.15 13.72
CA ILE A 288 -11.92 18.22 14.31
C ILE A 288 -11.49 18.77 15.66
N GLN A 289 -12.02 18.18 16.72
CA GLN A 289 -11.63 18.48 18.09
C GLN A 289 -10.36 17.71 18.43
N LEU A 290 -9.34 18.39 18.93
CA LEU A 290 -8.19 17.73 19.56
C LEU A 290 -8.65 17.21 20.92
N VAL A 291 -8.53 15.90 21.14
CA VAL A 291 -8.72 15.32 22.47
C VAL A 291 -7.59 15.86 23.34
N GLN A 292 -7.92 16.68 24.34
CA GLN A 292 -7.00 17.14 25.37
C GLN A 292 -6.64 16.01 26.34
#